data_AF-A0A0K2RVY8-F1
#
_entry.id   AF-A0A0K2RVY8-F1
#
_cell.length_a   1.000
_cell.length_b   1.000
_cell.length_c   1.000
_cell.angle_alpha   90.00
_cell.angle_beta   90.00
_cell.angle_gamma   90.00
#
_symmetry.space_group_name_H-M   'P 1'
#
loop_
_entity.id
_entity.type
_entity.pdbx_description
1 polymer ?
#
loop_
_entity_poly.entity_id
_entity_poly.type
_entity_poly.pdbx_seq_one_letter_code
_entity_poly.pdbx_strand_id
1 'polypeptide(L)'
;MLTIAVANLKGGVTKTTSVGFICAALHEAGMRVLGVDADGENKSLQAWQANADLPWPVVGMAVPNLHKTLPGVAGDLYDVAVIDTPPMEAQKGTVVSALRVATHLVVPMAPTPIRVRPPGRRAPGHQGSERPA
;
A
#
# COMPACT_ATOMS: atom_id res chain seq x y z
N MET A 1 -6.57 -14.48 -10.67
CA MET A 1 -5.95 -13.15 -10.74
C MET A 1 -4.76 -13.08 -9.80
N LEU A 2 -3.61 -12.57 -10.26
CA LEU A 2 -2.45 -12.25 -9.42
C LEU A 2 -2.80 -11.06 -8.51
N THR A 3 -2.50 -11.14 -7.22
CA THR A 3 -2.75 -10.03 -6.28
C THR A 3 -1.48 -9.67 -5.55
N ILE A 4 -0.96 -8.47 -5.76
CA ILE A 4 0.26 -7.97 -5.15
C ILE A 4 -0.13 -6.89 -4.14
N ALA A 5 0.15 -7.10 -2.86
CA ALA A 5 0.04 -6.04 -1.87
C ALA A 5 1.40 -5.37 -1.66
N VAL A 6 1.42 -4.04 -1.68
CA VAL A 6 2.59 -3.25 -1.32
C VAL A 6 2.39 -2.70 0.08
N ALA A 7 3.09 -3.26 1.06
CA ALA A 7 2.90 -2.91 2.47
C ALA A 7 4.22 -2.71 3.22
N ASN A 8 4.22 -1.75 4.15
CA ASN A 8 5.33 -1.53 5.08
C ASN A 8 4.81 -0.82 6.35
N LEU A 9 5.46 -1.10 7.47
CA LEU A 9 5.19 -0.65 8.83
C LEU A 9 5.42 0.85 9.06
N LYS A 10 5.82 1.64 8.05
CA LYS A 10 6.03 3.08 8.19
C LYS A 10 5.35 3.84 7.05
N GLY A 11 4.83 5.03 7.35
CA GLY A 11 4.48 6.01 6.32
C GLY A 11 5.73 6.51 5.57
N GLY A 12 5.56 6.93 4.31
CA GLY A 12 6.63 7.59 3.53
C GLY A 12 7.74 6.68 2.98
N VAL A 13 7.54 5.36 2.92
CA VAL A 13 8.51 4.38 2.41
C VAL A 13 8.21 3.92 0.98
N THR A 14 8.03 4.87 0.06
CA THR A 14 7.92 4.63 -1.40
C THR A 14 6.84 3.63 -1.85
N LYS A 15 5.79 3.37 -1.04
CA LYS A 15 4.71 2.41 -1.36
C LYS A 15 3.95 2.77 -2.63
N THR A 16 3.26 3.91 -2.65
CA THR A 16 2.52 4.40 -3.83
C THR A 16 3.38 4.47 -5.08
N THR A 17 4.62 4.96 -4.94
CA THR A 17 5.58 4.99 -6.06
C THR A 17 5.88 3.59 -6.59
N SER A 18 6.13 2.64 -5.71
CA SER A 18 6.36 1.23 -6.09
C SER A 18 5.13 0.63 -6.76
N VAL A 19 3.93 0.91 -6.24
CA VAL A 19 2.67 0.46 -6.84
C VAL A 19 2.53 1.00 -8.27
N GLY A 20 2.73 2.32 -8.47
CA GLY A 20 2.64 2.94 -9.79
C GLY A 20 3.60 2.30 -10.81
N PHE A 21 4.86 2.09 -10.45
CA PHE A 21 5.84 1.47 -11.35
C PHE A 21 5.62 -0.03 -11.57
N ILE A 22 5.15 -0.76 -10.56
CA ILE A 22 4.77 -2.17 -10.72
C ILE A 22 3.59 -2.27 -11.69
N CYS A 23 2.57 -1.40 -11.56
CA CYS A 23 1.46 -1.35 -12.51
C CYS A 23 1.94 -1.05 -13.93
N ALA A 24 2.83 -0.07 -14.10
CA ALA A 24 3.40 0.27 -15.40
C ALA A 24 4.11 -0.92 -16.05
N ALA A 25 5.01 -1.59 -15.32
CA ALA A 25 5.77 -2.72 -15.83
C ALA A 25 4.86 -3.91 -16.21
N LEU A 26 3.82 -4.20 -15.41
CA LEU A 26 2.87 -5.27 -15.70
C LEU A 26 1.98 -4.93 -16.90
N HIS A 27 1.60 -3.66 -17.05
CA HIS A 27 0.86 -3.19 -18.21
C HIS A 27 1.70 -3.26 -19.50
N GLU A 28 2.97 -2.82 -19.44
CA GLU A 28 3.92 -2.96 -20.55
C GLU A 28 4.16 -4.42 -20.94
N ALA A 29 4.06 -5.35 -19.98
CA ALA A 29 4.09 -6.79 -20.22
C ALA A 29 2.77 -7.35 -20.81
N GLY A 30 1.78 -6.51 -21.11
CA GLY A 30 0.52 -6.87 -21.75
C GLY A 30 -0.57 -7.36 -20.79
N MET A 31 -0.42 -7.21 -19.46
CA MET A 31 -1.42 -7.63 -18.49
C MET A 31 -2.55 -6.59 -18.35
N ARG A 32 -3.77 -7.06 -18.10
CA ARG A 32 -4.89 -6.20 -17.67
C ARG A 32 -4.70 -5.86 -16.19
N VAL A 33 -4.18 -4.67 -15.92
CA VAL A 33 -3.81 -4.21 -14.57
C VAL A 33 -4.96 -3.46 -13.91
N LEU A 34 -5.16 -3.69 -12.62
CA LEU A 34 -5.98 -2.86 -11.73
C LEU A 34 -5.11 -2.30 -10.59
N GLY A 35 -5.01 -0.98 -10.49
CA GLY A 35 -4.48 -0.31 -9.29
C GLY A 35 -5.57 -0.22 -8.21
N VAL A 36 -5.22 -0.52 -6.97
CA VAL A 36 -6.15 -0.43 -5.83
C VAL A 36 -5.55 0.48 -4.78
N ASP A 37 -6.15 1.64 -4.58
CA ASP A 37 -5.77 2.58 -3.53
C ASP A 37 -6.56 2.27 -2.26
N ALA A 38 -5.94 1.56 -1.32
CA ALA A 38 -6.56 1.20 -0.06
C ALA A 38 -6.32 2.25 1.04
N ASP A 39 -5.61 3.35 0.75
CA ASP A 39 -5.36 4.42 1.71
C ASP A 39 -6.51 5.46 1.68
N GLY A 40 -7.39 5.38 2.67
CA GLY A 40 -8.55 6.27 2.78
C GLY A 40 -8.20 7.72 3.12
N GLU A 41 -6.97 8.00 3.58
CA GLU A 41 -6.51 9.33 3.98
C GLU A 41 -5.73 10.01 2.87
N ASN A 42 -4.63 9.40 2.41
CA ASN A 42 -3.73 10.05 1.45
C ASN A 42 -4.22 9.93 0.00
N LYS A 43 -4.87 8.81 -0.35
CA LYS A 43 -5.41 8.52 -1.69
C LYS A 43 -4.45 8.85 -2.84
N SER A 44 -3.16 8.60 -2.61
CA SER A 44 -2.09 9.11 -3.49
C SER A 44 -2.08 8.41 -4.85
N LEU A 45 -2.46 7.14 -4.93
CA LEU A 45 -2.53 6.43 -6.20
C LEU A 45 -3.73 6.90 -7.03
N GLN A 46 -4.87 7.21 -6.40
CA GLN A 46 -6.00 7.86 -7.08
C GLN A 46 -5.61 9.26 -7.56
N ALA A 47 -4.84 10.01 -6.79
CA ALA A 47 -4.32 11.30 -7.24
C ALA A 47 -3.42 11.13 -8.48
N TRP A 48 -2.61 10.08 -8.57
CA TRP A 48 -1.86 9.79 -9.79
C TRP A 48 -2.78 9.56 -10.99
N GLN A 49 -3.83 8.74 -10.84
CA GLN A 49 -4.81 8.51 -11.91
C GLN A 49 -5.52 9.80 -12.37
N ALA A 50 -5.78 10.73 -11.45
CA ALA A 50 -6.44 11.99 -11.78
C ALA A 50 -5.51 13.00 -12.47
N ASN A 51 -4.21 12.95 -12.16
CA ASN A 51 -3.21 13.89 -12.67
C ASN A 51 -2.41 13.35 -13.86
N ALA A 52 -2.41 12.04 -14.08
CA ALA A 52 -1.76 11.37 -15.19
C ALA A 52 -2.80 10.54 -15.95
N ASP A 53 -2.72 10.56 -17.27
CA ASP A 53 -3.52 9.69 -18.14
C ASP A 53 -2.97 8.26 -18.10
N LEU A 54 -3.10 7.61 -16.94
CA LEU A 54 -2.58 6.26 -16.75
C LEU A 54 -3.38 5.27 -17.62
N PRO A 55 -2.70 4.39 -18.39
CA PRO A 55 -3.36 3.48 -19.32
C PRO A 55 -4.03 2.27 -18.63
N TRP A 56 -4.02 2.22 -17.30
CA TRP A 56 -4.75 1.24 -16.49
C TRP A 56 -5.63 1.96 -15.47
N PRO A 57 -6.76 1.36 -15.04
CA PRO A 57 -7.62 1.96 -14.03
C PRO A 57 -7.05 1.85 -12.62
N VAL A 58 -7.37 2.86 -11.80
CA VAL A 58 -7.18 2.85 -10.34
C VAL A 58 -8.53 2.99 -9.65
N VAL A 59 -8.79 2.15 -8.65
CA VAL A 59 -9.99 2.22 -7.80
C VAL A 59 -9.64 2.49 -6.35
N GLY A 60 -10.44 3.32 -5.67
CA GLY A 60 -10.35 3.51 -4.22
C GLY A 60 -11.06 2.40 -3.45
N MET A 61 -10.38 1.76 -2.50
CA MET A 61 -10.91 0.65 -1.70
C MET A 61 -10.38 0.65 -0.26
N ALA A 62 -10.62 1.75 0.47
CA ALA A 62 -10.23 1.89 1.87
C ALA A 62 -11.25 1.22 2.82
N VAL A 63 -11.34 -0.11 2.80
CA VAL A 63 -12.30 -0.88 3.62
C VAL A 63 -11.66 -2.03 4.39
N PRO A 64 -12.12 -2.34 5.62
CA PRO A 64 -11.54 -3.38 6.47
C PRO A 64 -11.82 -4.80 5.96
N ASN A 65 -12.72 -4.96 4.99
CA ASN A 65 -13.08 -6.22 4.35
C ASN A 65 -12.62 -6.30 2.89
N LEU A 66 -11.61 -5.51 2.48
CA LEU A 66 -11.00 -5.53 1.14
C LEU A 66 -10.86 -6.94 0.53
N HIS A 67 -10.37 -7.94 1.27
CA HIS A 67 -10.25 -9.33 0.79
C HIS A 67 -11.56 -9.97 0.28
N LYS A 68 -12.72 -9.50 0.73
CA LYS A 68 -14.04 -9.93 0.26
C LYS A 68 -14.56 -9.07 -0.88
N THR A 69 -14.22 -7.78 -0.87
CA THR A 69 -14.72 -6.79 -1.83
C THR A 69 -13.96 -6.85 -3.16
N LEU A 70 -12.63 -6.94 -3.12
CA LEU A 70 -11.77 -6.91 -4.29
C LEU A 70 -12.12 -7.97 -5.35
N PRO A 71 -12.39 -9.25 -4.99
CA PRO A 71 -12.76 -10.26 -5.99
C PRO A 71 -14.01 -9.91 -6.80
N GLY A 72 -15.00 -9.26 -6.17
CA GLY A 72 -16.23 -8.85 -6.86
C GLY A 72 -16.06 -7.65 -7.80
N VAL A 73 -15.03 -6.83 -7.58
CA VAL A 73 -14.69 -5.68 -8.44
C VAL A 73 -13.75 -6.09 -9.55
N ALA A 74 -12.74 -6.90 -9.23
CA ALA A 74 -11.71 -7.26 -10.19
C ALA A 74 -12.13 -8.46 -11.07
N GLY A 75 -12.76 -9.48 -10.47
CA GLY A 75 -13.28 -10.66 -11.16
C GLY A 75 -12.32 -11.22 -12.22
N ASP A 76 -12.88 -11.56 -13.39
CA ASP A 76 -12.14 -12.01 -14.57
C ASP A 76 -11.73 -10.85 -15.51
N LEU A 77 -11.98 -9.60 -15.11
CA LEU A 77 -11.71 -8.40 -15.90
C LEU A 77 -10.22 -8.05 -15.92
N TYR A 78 -9.48 -8.45 -14.89
CA TYR A 78 -8.07 -8.11 -14.71
C TYR A 78 -7.23 -9.36 -14.46
N ASP A 79 -6.01 -9.34 -14.99
CA ASP A 79 -5.04 -10.40 -14.77
C ASP A 79 -4.28 -10.20 -13.45
N VAL A 80 -4.11 -8.92 -13.06
CA VAL A 80 -3.41 -8.53 -11.83
C VAL A 80 -4.04 -7.32 -11.14
N ALA A 81 -4.14 -7.41 -9.81
CA ALA A 81 -4.44 -6.28 -8.93
C ALA A 81 -3.23 -5.92 -8.07
N VAL A 82 -2.84 -4.64 -8.06
CA VAL A 82 -1.73 -4.11 -7.25
C VAL A 82 -2.30 -3.15 -6.21
N ILE A 83 -2.13 -3.49 -4.93
CA ILE A 83 -2.76 -2.80 -3.80
C ILE A 83 -1.76 -1.88 -3.12
N ASP A 84 -2.03 -0.57 -3.15
CA ASP A 84 -1.37 0.42 -2.31
C ASP A 84 -2.03 0.44 -0.93
N THR A 85 -1.27 0.05 0.10
CA THR A 85 -1.80 -0.04 1.46
C THR A 85 -1.53 1.23 2.26
N PRO A 86 -2.44 1.61 3.17
CA PRO A 86 -2.22 2.74 4.08
C PRO A 86 -1.06 2.44 5.05
N PRO A 87 -0.55 3.46 5.77
CA PRO A 87 0.28 3.24 6.95
C PRO A 87 -0.40 2.29 7.94
N MET A 88 0.32 1.29 8.45
CA MET A 88 -0.26 0.24 9.27
C MET A 88 -0.85 0.75 10.60
N GLU A 89 -0.24 1.78 11.18
CA GLU A 89 -0.69 2.43 12.41
C GLU A 89 -2.04 3.13 12.24
N ALA A 90 -2.35 3.63 11.04
CA ALA A 90 -3.58 4.35 10.77
C ALA A 90 -4.75 3.40 10.48
N GLN A 91 -4.53 2.37 9.67
CA GLN A 91 -5.62 1.54 9.13
C GLN A 91 -5.27 0.04 9.12
N LYS A 92 -4.91 -0.50 10.29
CA LYS A 92 -4.51 -1.90 10.46
C LYS A 92 -5.50 -2.90 9.87
N GLY A 93 -6.81 -2.65 9.99
CA GLY A 93 -7.85 -3.53 9.44
C GLY A 93 -7.74 -3.67 7.91
N THR A 94 -7.57 -2.55 7.21
CA THR A 94 -7.39 -2.52 5.75
C THR A 94 -6.09 -3.20 5.33
N VAL A 95 -4.98 -2.94 6.04
CA VAL A 95 -3.69 -3.60 5.75
C VAL A 95 -3.78 -5.12 5.91
N VAL A 96 -4.30 -5.61 7.04
CA VAL A 96 -4.48 -7.04 7.28
C VAL A 96 -5.42 -7.66 6.23
N SER A 97 -6.45 -6.93 5.82
CA SER A 97 -7.36 -7.36 4.78
C SER A 97 -6.68 -7.45 3.40
N ALA A 98 -5.86 -6.47 3.01
CA ALA A 98 -5.07 -6.51 1.78
C ALA A 98 -4.10 -7.71 1.78
N LEU A 99 -3.41 -7.95 2.89
CA LEU A 99 -2.51 -9.10 3.03
C LEU A 99 -3.22 -10.45 2.94
N ARG A 100 -4.49 -10.55 3.38
CA ARG A 100 -5.27 -11.79 3.30
C ARG A 100 -5.64 -12.21 1.88
N VAL A 101 -5.76 -11.26 0.94
CA VAL A 101 -6.09 -11.55 -0.47
C VAL A 101 -4.86 -11.53 -1.38
N ALA A 102 -3.73 -11.04 -0.86
CA ALA A 102 -2.48 -10.98 -1.58
C ALA A 102 -1.92 -12.39 -1.83
N THR A 103 -1.54 -12.63 -3.08
CA THR A 103 -0.70 -13.77 -3.47
C THR A 103 0.79 -13.47 -3.25
N HIS A 104 1.15 -12.18 -3.34
CA HIS A 104 2.52 -11.70 -3.20
C HIS A 104 2.54 -10.43 -2.36
N LEU A 105 3.57 -10.29 -1.55
CA LEU A 105 3.82 -9.11 -0.74
C LEU A 105 5.13 -8.46 -1.19
N VAL A 106 5.05 -7.18 -1.55
CA VAL A 106 6.21 -6.32 -1.75
C VAL A 106 6.34 -5.43 -0.52
N VAL A 107 7.54 -5.41 0.07
CA VAL A 107 7.87 -4.55 1.21
C VAL A 107 8.95 -3.56 0.76
N PRO A 108 8.58 -2.37 0.25
CA PRO A 108 9.58 -1.38 -0.16
C PRO A 108 10.30 -0.87 1.08
N MET A 109 11.64 -0.86 1.08
CA MET A 109 12.45 -0.47 2.23
C MET A 109 13.44 0.62 1.80
N ALA A 110 13.68 1.59 2.69
CA ALA A 110 14.77 2.54 2.48
C ALA A 110 16.12 1.78 2.47
N PRO A 111 17.14 2.26 1.74
CA PRO A 111 18.50 1.67 1.69
C PRO A 111 19.28 1.96 2.98
N THR A 112 18.67 1.67 4.12
CA THR A 112 19.22 1.81 5.46
C THR A 112 19.23 0.43 6.12
N PRO A 113 20.14 0.17 7.09
CA PRO A 113 20.17 -1.11 7.79
C PRO A 113 18.78 -1.53 8.27
N ILE A 114 18.47 -2.82 8.16
CA ILE A 114 17.12 -3.32 8.45
C ILE A 114 16.70 -2.92 9.86
N ARG A 115 15.80 -1.96 9.97
CA ARG A 115 15.21 -1.57 11.24
C ARG A 115 14.00 -2.46 11.50
N VAL A 116 14.27 -3.74 11.81
CA VAL A 116 13.25 -4.58 12.43
C VAL A 116 13.02 -4.01 13.83
N ARG A 117 11.90 -3.33 14.04
CA ARG A 117 11.50 -2.96 15.40
C ARG A 117 11.05 -4.24 16.10
N PRO A 118 11.70 -4.69 17.19
CA PRO A 118 11.21 -5.84 17.93
C PRO A 118 9.81 -5.53 18.46
N PRO A 119 8.84 -6.45 18.36
CA PRO A 119 7.56 -6.29 19.03
C PRO A 119 7.80 -6.09 20.54
N GLY A 120 7.32 -4.97 21.09
CA GLY A 120 7.31 -4.74 22.55
C GLY A 120 8.15 -3.58 23.10
N ARG A 121 9.05 -2.94 22.35
CA ARG A 121 9.76 -1.74 22.86
C ARG A 121 9.01 -0.44 22.52
N ARG A 122 8.35 0.15 23.53
CA ARG A 122 8.03 1.60 23.52
C ARG A 122 9.35 2.38 23.47
N ALA A 123 9.39 3.46 22.71
CA ALA A 123 10.53 4.37 22.74
C ALA A 123 10.72 4.87 24.18
N PRO A 124 11.96 5.02 24.68
CA PRO A 124 12.20 5.78 25.90
C PRO A 124 11.55 7.15 25.72
N GLY A 125 10.68 7.54 26.65
CA GLY A 125 10.07 8.85 26.63
C GLY A 125 11.16 9.91 26.54
N HIS A 126 10.93 10.92 25.71
CA HIS A 126 11.69 12.16 25.76
C HIS A 126 11.38 12.82 27.13
N GLN A 127 12.17 12.45 28.15
CA GLN A 127 12.34 13.27 29.33
C GLN A 127 13.59 14.11 29.11
N GLY A 128 13.44 15.43 29.23
CA GLY A 128 14.57 16.35 29.38
C GLY A 128 14.67 17.42 28.31
N SER A 129 13.97 18.53 28.54
CA SER A 129 14.65 19.83 28.54
C SER A 129 13.94 20.74 29.54
N GLU A 130 14.37 20.64 30.80
CA GLU A 130 14.30 21.76 31.72
C GLU A 130 15.01 22.95 31.05
N ARG A 131 14.33 24.10 30.98
CA ARG A 131 14.99 25.38 30.68
C ARG A 131 15.47 25.96 32.01
N PRO A 132 16.74 26.36 32.16
CA PRO A 132 17.16 27.14 33.31
C PRO A 132 16.88 28.64 33.08
N ALA A 133 16.40 29.26 34.16
CA ALA A 133 16.19 30.70 34.45
C ALA A 133 15.21 31.47 33.54
#